data_AF-A0A933I0Y4-F1
#
_entry.id   AF-A0A933I0Y4-F1
#
_cell.length_a   1.000
_cell.length_b   1.000
_cell.length_c   1.000
_cell.angle_alpha   90.00
_cell.angle_beta   90.00
_cell.angle_gamma   90.00
#
_symmetry.space_group_name_H-M   'P 1'
#
loop_
_entity.id
_entity.type
_entity.pdbx_description
1 polymer ?
#
loop_
_entity_poly.entity_id
_entity_poly.type
_entity_poly.pdbx_seq_one_letter_code
_entity_poly.pdbx_strand_id
1 'polypeptide(L)'
;MIQRFQLYFPVELYLRLKDAAARRGTSIARFVRQAAEKALADDSPGGADPLDKIVGKGRSRDTDLSYRHDKYLYGWVKDVPPKKKR
;
A
#
# COMPACT_ATOMS: atom_id res chain seq x y z
N MET A 1 -1.75 12.21 9.13
CA MET A 1 -1.98 11.30 10.28
C MET A 1 -0.64 10.66 10.63
N ILE A 2 -0.22 10.65 11.90
CA ILE A 2 1.06 10.06 12.32
C ILE A 2 0.75 8.77 13.08
N GLN A 3 1.37 7.66 12.66
CA GLN A 3 1.23 6.37 13.31
C GLN A 3 2.51 6.06 14.12
N ARG A 4 2.35 5.64 15.38
CA ARG A 4 3.47 5.15 16.21
C ARG A 4 3.69 3.66 15.94
N PHE A 5 4.95 3.28 15.73
CA PHE A 5 5.37 1.89 15.57
C PHE A 5 6.79 1.73 16.13
N GLN A 6 7.19 0.49 16.43
CA GLN A 6 8.52 0.15 16.94
C GLN A 6 9.30 -0.60 15.85
N LEU A 7 10.56 -0.24 15.67
CA LEU A 7 11.49 -0.89 14.75
C LEU A 7 12.69 -1.42 15.53
N TYR A 8 13.09 -2.64 15.22
CA TYR A 8 14.30 -3.24 15.75
C TYR A 8 15.39 -3.15 14.68
N PHE A 9 16.55 -2.62 15.06
CA PHE A 9 17.72 -2.52 14.20
C PHE A 9 18.86 -3.32 14.83
N PRO A 10 19.70 -3.98 14.01
CA PRO A 10 21.01 -4.44 14.47
C PRO A 10 21.79 -3.29 15.09
N VAL A 11 22.58 -3.59 16.13
CA VAL A 11 23.32 -2.57 16.91
C VAL A 11 24.24 -1.77 16.01
N GLU A 12 24.92 -2.43 15.07
CA GLU A 12 25.84 -1.82 14.12
C GLU A 12 25.12 -0.82 13.21
N LEU A 13 23.90 -1.16 12.78
CA LEU A 13 23.09 -0.28 11.94
C LEU A 13 22.59 0.92 12.73
N TYR A 14 22.16 0.72 13.98
CA TYR A 14 21.76 1.83 14.85
C TYR A 14 22.88 2.84 15.05
N LEU A 15 24.12 2.38 15.29
CA LEU A 15 25.28 3.26 15.44
C LEU A 15 25.54 4.07 14.16
N ARG A 16 25.50 3.42 12.99
CA ARG A 16 25.65 4.10 11.69
C ARG A 16 24.56 5.14 11.44
N LEU A 17 23.30 4.84 11.81
CA LEU A 17 22.19 5.78 11.69
C LEU A 17 22.38 6.99 12.62
N LYS A 18 22.84 6.76 13.85
CA LYS A 18 23.16 7.82 14.82
C LYS A 18 24.24 8.75 14.28
N ASP A 19 25.33 8.21 13.77
CA ASP A 19 26.44 8.99 13.22
C ASP A 19 26.03 9.76 11.96
N ALA A 20 25.22 9.15 11.09
CA ALA A 20 24.70 9.82 9.89
C ALA A 20 23.74 10.97 10.25
N ALA A 21 22.88 10.78 11.25
CA ALA A 21 21.99 11.83 11.74
C ALA A 21 22.77 12.99 12.39
N ALA A 22 23.79 12.68 13.20
CA ALA A 22 24.66 13.67 13.83
C ALA A 22 25.42 14.52 12.80
N ARG A 23 26.02 13.88 11.79
CA ARG A 23 26.72 14.60 10.70
C ARG A 23 25.81 15.55 9.91
N ARG A 24 24.50 15.26 9.87
CA ARG A 24 23.49 16.09 9.19
C ARG A 24 22.78 17.07 10.12
N GLY A 25 23.17 17.15 11.40
CA GLY A 25 22.54 18.02 12.39
C GLY A 25 21.05 17.71 12.58
N THR A 26 20.64 16.44 12.47
CA THR A 26 19.23 16.04 12.53
C THR A 26 18.99 14.89 13.51
N SER A 27 17.73 14.61 13.81
CA SER A 27 17.36 13.48 14.67
C SER A 27 17.37 12.16 13.89
N ILE A 28 17.62 11.05 14.59
CA ILE A 28 17.56 9.69 13.98
C ILE A 28 16.20 9.46 13.33
N ALA A 29 15.10 9.86 14.00
CA ALA A 29 13.75 9.71 13.46
C ALA A 29 13.55 10.48 12.15
N ARG A 30 14.07 11.71 12.04
CA ARG A 30 13.99 12.50 10.81
C ARG A 30 14.86 11.89 9.70
N PHE A 31 16.07 11.43 10.04
CA PHE A 31 16.95 10.75 9.10
C PHE A 31 16.31 9.48 8.54
N VAL A 32 15.77 8.62 9.40
CA VAL A 32 15.08 7.37 9.00
C VAL A 32 13.86 7.69 8.13
N ARG A 33 13.08 8.72 8.47
CA ARG A 33 11.93 9.14 7.65
C ARG A 33 12.35 9.55 6.24
N GLN A 34 13.37 10.40 6.12
CA GLN A 34 13.89 10.84 4.83
C GLN A 34 14.45 9.68 4.00
N ALA A 35 15.16 8.74 4.66
CA ALA A 35 15.68 7.55 4.00
C ALA A 35 14.55 6.65 3.48
N ALA A 36 13.49 6.45 4.28
CA ALA A 36 12.32 5.67 3.88
C ALA A 36 11.54 6.36 2.74
N GLU A 37 11.33 7.67 2.82
CA GLU A 37 10.68 8.44 1.75
C GLU A 37 11.46 8.35 0.43
N LYS A 38 12.79 8.45 0.50
CA LYS A 38 13.66 8.30 -0.67
C LYS A 38 13.59 6.89 -1.25
N ALA A 39 13.71 5.86 -0.42
CA ALA A 39 13.62 4.48 -0.87
C ALA A 39 12.28 4.18 -1.56
N LEU A 40 11.16 4.66 -0.98
CA LEU A 40 9.84 4.49 -1.58
C LEU A 40 9.62 5.31 -2.87
N ALA A 41 10.31 6.45 -3.00
CA ALA A 41 10.29 7.24 -4.23
C ALA A 41 11.11 6.57 -5.34
N ASP A 42 12.25 5.98 -4.99
CA ASP A 42 13.13 5.24 -5.89
C ASP A 42 12.49 3.88 -6.30
N ASP A 43 11.72 3.24 -5.40
CA ASP A 43 10.93 2.01 -5.64
C ASP A 43 9.56 2.28 -6.27
N SER A 44 9.16 3.54 -6.45
CA SER A 44 7.94 3.83 -7.19
C SER A 44 8.14 3.32 -8.61
N PRO A 45 7.25 2.48 -9.16
CA PRO A 45 7.30 2.11 -10.56
C PRO A 45 7.00 3.37 -11.36
N GLY A 46 8.02 4.17 -11.61
CA GLY A 46 8.08 5.09 -12.73
C GLY A 46 8.25 4.26 -13.99
N GLY A 47 7.37 3.28 -14.21
CA GLY A 47 7.15 2.71 -15.52
C GLY A 47 6.54 3.79 -16.41
N ALA A 48 6.67 3.60 -17.72
CA ALA A 48 6.11 4.50 -18.73
C ALA A 48 4.57 4.62 -18.66
N ASP A 49 3.89 3.91 -17.77
CA ASP A 49 2.43 3.83 -17.67
C ASP A 49 1.86 4.86 -16.66
N PRO A 50 1.04 5.81 -17.12
CA PRO A 50 0.32 6.76 -16.26
C PRO A 50 -0.52 6.12 -15.14
N LEU A 51 -0.89 4.84 -15.27
CA LEU A 51 -1.70 4.09 -14.30
C LEU A 51 -0.92 3.67 -13.05
N ASP A 52 0.41 3.61 -13.10
CA ASP A 52 1.24 3.26 -11.93
C ASP A 52 1.09 4.28 -10.78
N LYS A 53 0.77 5.53 -11.12
CA LYS A 53 0.46 6.60 -10.15
C LYS A 53 -0.88 6.42 -9.44
N ILE A 54 -1.69 5.44 -9.83
CA ILE A 54 -3.04 5.18 -9.31
C ILE A 54 -3.02 4.00 -8.33
N VAL A 55 -2.05 3.09 -8.46
CA VAL A 55 -1.89 1.94 -7.56
C VAL A 55 -1.71 2.41 -6.12
N GLY A 56 -2.59 1.96 -5.22
CA GLY A 56 -2.58 2.33 -3.80
C GLY A 56 -3.30 3.65 -3.43
N LYS A 57 -3.84 4.41 -4.39
CA LYS A 57 -4.69 5.59 -4.09
C LYS A 57 -6.09 5.22 -3.61
N GLY A 58 -6.57 4.02 -3.94
CA GLY A 58 -7.81 3.46 -3.41
C GLY A 58 -7.57 2.67 -2.13
N ARG A 59 -8.39 2.90 -1.09
CA ARG A 59 -8.43 2.05 0.13
C ARG A 59 -9.65 1.12 0.12
N SER A 60 -10.05 0.61 -1.03
CA SER A 60 -11.08 -0.43 -1.08
C SER A 60 -10.43 -1.79 -0.86
N ARG A 61 -10.84 -2.51 0.19
CA ARG A 61 -10.70 -3.97 0.22
C ARG A 61 -11.60 -4.58 -0.86
N ASP A 62 -11.42 -5.86 -1.19
CA ASP A 62 -12.37 -6.55 -2.05
C ASP A 62 -13.77 -6.45 -1.43
N THR A 63 -14.67 -5.72 -2.08
CA THR A 63 -16.06 -5.52 -1.65
C THR A 63 -17.00 -6.35 -2.52
N ASP A 64 -18.28 -6.42 -2.16
CA ASP A 64 -19.29 -7.15 -2.94
C ASP A 64 -19.31 -6.74 -4.43
N LEU A 65 -19.04 -5.45 -4.72
CA LEU A 65 -18.87 -4.94 -6.08
C LEU A 65 -17.70 -5.58 -6.83
N SER A 66 -16.59 -5.85 -6.14
CA SER A 66 -15.40 -6.49 -6.72
C SER A 66 -15.67 -7.97 -7.03
N TYR A 67 -16.38 -8.68 -6.15
CA TYR A 67 -16.66 -10.12 -6.29
C TYR A 67 -17.80 -10.43 -7.26
N ARG A 68 -18.81 -9.56 -7.34
CA ARG A 68 -20.04 -9.79 -8.10
C ARG A 68 -20.19 -8.83 -9.27
N HIS A 69 -19.08 -8.26 -9.73
CA HIS A 69 -19.06 -7.27 -10.80
C HIS A 69 -19.82 -7.75 -12.05
N ASP A 70 -19.59 -9.00 -12.47
CA ASP A 70 -20.27 -9.58 -13.64
C ASP A 70 -21.78 -9.73 -13.43
N LYS A 71 -22.23 -10.01 -12.19
CA LYS A 71 -23.65 -10.06 -11.85
C LYS A 71 -24.30 -8.69 -11.98
N TYR A 72 -23.60 -7.63 -11.57
CA TYR A 72 -24.11 -6.27 -11.66
C TYR A 72 -24.04 -5.70 -13.09
N LEU A 73 -22.98 -6.01 -13.86
CA LEU A 73 -22.82 -5.55 -15.23
C LEU A 73 -23.69 -6.29 -16.25
N TYR A 74 -23.78 -7.62 -16.12
CA TYR A 74 -24.43 -8.46 -17.12
C TYR A 74 -25.72 -9.11 -16.62
N GLY A 75 -26.11 -8.87 -15.36
CA GLY A 75 -27.36 -9.34 -14.82
C GLY A 75 -27.49 -10.86 -14.80
N TRP A 76 -26.39 -11.62 -14.63
CA TRP A 76 -26.45 -13.09 -14.64
C TRP A 76 -27.35 -13.61 -13.51
N VAL A 77 -28.60 -13.89 -13.87
CA VAL A 77 -29.57 -14.64 -13.07
C VAL A 77 -29.22 -16.12 -13.19
N LYS A 78 -28.36 -16.62 -12.31
CA LYS A 78 -28.41 -18.04 -11.95
C LYS A 78 -29.24 -18.19 -10.70
N ASP A 79 -30.53 -18.00 -10.85
CA ASP A 79 -31.56 -18.52 -9.95
C ASP A 79 -32.88 -18.55 -10.72
N VAL A 80 -32.97 -19.47 -11.69
CA VAL A 80 -34.28 -19.95 -12.13
C VAL A 80 -34.64 -21.08 -11.16
N PRO A 81 -35.48 -20.87 -10.14
CA PRO A 81 -36.00 -21.99 -9.38
C PRO A 81 -36.76 -22.92 -10.35
N PRO A 82 -36.66 -24.25 -10.19
CA PRO A 82 -37.31 -25.18 -11.10
C PRO A 82 -38.81 -24.90 -11.11
N LYS A 83 -39.37 -24.68 -12.32
CA LYS A 83 -40.81 -24.57 -12.51
C LYS A 83 -41.48 -25.81 -11.92
N LYS A 84 -42.23 -25.66 -10.82
CA LYS A 84 -43.17 -26.68 -10.38
C LYS A 84 -44.19 -26.87 -11.50
N LYS A 85 -44.12 -28.01 -12.18
CA LYS A 85 -45.22 -28.49 -13.02
C LYS A 85 -46.41 -28.81 -12.10
N ARG A 86 -47.51 -28.08 -12.28
CA ARG A 86 -48.87 -28.56 -12.00
C ARG A 86 -49.75 -28.09 -13.15
#